data_AF-U1T2T4-F1
#
_entry.id   AF-U1T2T4-F1
#
_cell.length_a   1.000
_cell.length_b   1.000
_cell.length_c   1.000
_cell.angle_alpha   90.00
_cell.angle_beta   90.00
_cell.angle_gamma   90.00
#
_symmetry.space_group_name_H-M   'P 1'
#
loop_
_entity.id
_entity.type
_entity.pdbx_description
1 polymer ?
#
loop_
_entity_poly.entity_id
_entity_poly.type
_entity_poly.pdbx_seq_one_letter_code
_entity_poly.pdbx_strand_id
1 'polypeptide(L)'
;MPACPNTGFPQDLSRHQIGMTLIEVLVAVLILAIGLLGTAVIQLNALKYTDSSRMTSQASFIAYDMLDRIRANSAVDYSWGRAERAPASSASASVRDLDLHDFEANILGFAGASAKGSVSVSAGEVTVSISWDDSRGANRPGARETFTLTSRISDESRGAQ
;
A
#
# COMPACT_ATOMS: atom_id res chain seq x y z
N MET A 1 -52.99 77.04 6.27
CA MET A 1 -51.91 76.69 7.22
C MET A 1 -51.99 75.19 7.48
N PRO A 2 -50.87 74.46 7.58
CA PRO A 2 -50.02 74.05 6.45
C PRO A 2 -49.64 72.55 6.52
N ALA A 3 -48.93 72.10 5.47
CA ALA A 3 -47.74 71.22 5.45
C ALA A 3 -47.59 70.10 6.53
N CYS A 4 -47.17 68.87 6.21
CA CYS A 4 -45.97 68.55 5.44
C CYS A 4 -46.04 67.16 4.77
N PRO A 5 -45.24 66.99 3.70
CA PRO A 5 -45.03 65.74 2.98
C PRO A 5 -44.00 64.87 3.71
N ASN A 6 -43.85 63.59 3.33
CA ASN A 6 -42.56 62.95 3.48
C ASN A 6 -42.18 62.09 2.28
N THR A 7 -41.14 62.58 1.63
CA THR A 7 -40.30 61.99 0.60
C THR A 7 -39.44 60.87 1.19
N GLY A 8 -39.32 59.76 0.46
CA GLY A 8 -38.31 58.75 0.70
C GLY A 8 -37.96 58.06 -0.61
N PHE A 9 -37.15 58.73 -1.44
CA PHE A 9 -36.55 58.09 -2.61
C PHE A 9 -35.45 57.12 -2.16
N PRO A 10 -35.32 55.94 -2.80
CA PRO A 10 -34.30 54.97 -2.46
C PRO A 10 -32.91 55.55 -2.75
N GLN A 11 -32.02 55.49 -1.76
CA GLN A 11 -30.60 55.75 -1.99
C GLN A 11 -29.99 54.53 -2.68
N ASP A 12 -29.87 54.60 -4.00
CA ASP A 12 -29.03 53.68 -4.76
C ASP A 12 -27.56 54.05 -4.49
N LEU A 13 -26.95 53.36 -3.53
CA LEU A 13 -25.51 53.40 -3.30
C LEU A 13 -24.85 52.76 -4.53
N SER A 14 -24.58 53.58 -5.55
CA SER A 14 -23.82 53.19 -6.72
C SER A 14 -22.43 52.71 -6.27
N ARG A 15 -22.29 51.38 -6.15
CA ARG A 15 -21.00 50.72 -5.98
C ARG A 15 -20.17 51.09 -7.20
N HIS A 16 -19.14 51.90 -6.98
CA HIS A 16 -18.13 52.15 -7.98
C HIS A 16 -17.50 50.80 -8.34
N GLN A 17 -17.77 50.31 -9.56
CA GLN A 17 -17.05 49.18 -10.09
C GLN A 17 -15.60 49.61 -10.30
N ILE A 18 -14.73 49.18 -9.40
CA ILE A 18 -13.29 49.29 -9.58
C ILE A 18 -12.94 48.18 -10.58
N GLY A 19 -12.56 48.55 -11.80
CA GLY A 19 -12.14 47.60 -12.83
C GLY A 19 -10.89 46.83 -12.39
N MET A 20 -10.80 45.54 -12.75
CA MET A 20 -9.60 44.75 -12.50
C MET A 20 -8.41 45.30 -13.30
N THR A 21 -7.27 45.42 -12.65
CA THR A 21 -6.04 45.86 -13.33
C THR A 21 -5.40 44.68 -14.07
N LEU A 22 -4.69 44.93 -15.17
CA LEU A 22 -3.99 43.87 -15.91
C LEU A 22 -2.94 43.15 -15.04
N ILE A 23 -2.31 43.88 -14.11
CA ILE A 23 -1.35 43.32 -13.16
C ILE A 23 -2.02 42.37 -12.16
N GLU A 24 -3.26 42.62 -11.76
CA GLU A 24 -4.01 41.77 -10.83
C GLU A 24 -4.32 40.40 -11.44
N VAL A 25 -4.74 40.37 -12.71
CA VAL A 25 -4.97 39.12 -13.44
C VAL A 25 -3.65 38.35 -13.63
N LEU A 26 -2.56 39.04 -13.95
CA LEU A 26 -1.23 38.43 -14.08
C LEU A 26 -0.75 37.79 -12.77
N VAL A 27 -0.93 38.48 -11.64
CA VAL A 27 -0.59 37.95 -10.32
C VAL A 27 -1.49 36.76 -9.96
N ALA A 28 -2.80 36.82 -10.24
CA ALA A 28 -3.71 35.71 -10.00
C ALA A 28 -3.32 34.45 -10.81
N VAL A 29 -3.01 34.61 -12.10
CA VAL A 29 -2.55 33.51 -12.96
C VAL A 29 -1.21 32.95 -12.48
N LEU A 30 -0.29 33.80 -12.02
CA LEU A 30 1.00 33.37 -11.45
C LEU A 30 0.80 32.51 -10.20
N ILE A 31 -0.03 32.97 -9.25
CA ILE A 31 -0.33 32.23 -8.02
C ILE A 31 -1.02 30.89 -8.37
N LEU A 32 -1.97 30.91 -9.30
CA LEU A 32 -2.66 29.71 -9.76
C LEU A 32 -1.67 28.71 -10.40
N ALA A 33 -0.76 29.18 -11.25
CA ALA A 33 0.24 28.34 -11.90
C ALA A 33 1.15 27.65 -10.87
N ILE A 34 1.62 28.38 -9.87
CA ILE A 34 2.43 27.81 -8.77
C ILE A 34 1.61 26.80 -7.97
N GLY A 35 0.35 27.12 -7.65
CA GLY A 35 -0.57 26.22 -6.95
C GLY A 35 -0.78 24.90 -7.69
N LEU A 36 -1.04 24.95 -9.00
CA LEU A 36 -1.24 23.76 -9.83
C LEU A 36 0.02 22.90 -9.89
N LEU A 37 1.20 23.49 -10.06
CA LEU A 37 2.48 22.77 -10.02
C LEU A 37 2.70 22.07 -8.67
N GLY A 38 2.37 22.75 -7.56
CA GLY A 38 2.43 22.15 -6.22
C GLY A 38 1.50 20.94 -6.07
N THR A 39 0.26 21.05 -6.54
CA THR A 39 -0.71 19.94 -6.46
C THR A 39 -0.31 18.74 -7.31
N ALA A 40 0.31 18.96 -8.48
CA ALA A 40 0.77 17.87 -9.35
C ALA A 40 1.83 17.00 -8.67
N VAL A 41 2.78 17.61 -7.96
CA VAL A 41 3.81 16.87 -7.19
C VAL A 41 3.16 16.05 -6.07
N ILE A 42 2.18 16.61 -5.37
CA ILE A 42 1.45 15.90 -4.30
C ILE A 42 0.69 14.70 -4.89
N GLN A 43 0.02 14.87 -6.02
CA GLN A 43 -0.71 13.78 -6.70
C GLN A 43 0.22 12.64 -7.12
N LEU A 44 1.40 12.96 -7.68
CA LEU A 44 2.40 11.95 -8.03
C LEU A 44 2.88 11.16 -6.81
N ASN A 45 3.16 11.84 -5.70
CA ASN A 45 3.54 11.16 -4.46
C ASN A 45 2.40 10.31 -3.91
N ALA A 46 1.16 10.78 -3.95
CA ALA A 46 -0.01 10.01 -3.51
C ALA A 46 -0.18 8.71 -4.31
N LEU A 47 0.05 8.73 -5.62
CA LEU A 47 0.05 7.53 -6.46
C LEU A 47 1.15 6.56 -6.02
N LYS A 48 2.38 7.04 -5.81
CA LYS A 48 3.49 6.20 -5.34
C LYS A 48 3.18 5.51 -4.01
N TYR A 49 2.62 6.24 -3.04
CA TYR A 49 2.25 5.67 -1.74
C TYR A 49 1.09 4.68 -1.84
N THR A 50 0.14 4.94 -2.74
CA THR A 50 -0.97 4.03 -3.00
C THR A 50 -0.46 2.71 -3.57
N ASP A 51 0.46 2.75 -4.54
CA ASP A 51 1.04 1.54 -5.12
C ASP A 51 1.84 0.74 -4.08
N SER A 52 2.70 1.40 -3.30
CA SER A 52 3.44 0.75 -2.21
C SER A 52 2.48 0.10 -1.19
N SER A 53 1.45 0.82 -0.74
CA SER A 53 0.45 0.27 0.19
C SER A 53 -0.30 -0.94 -0.38
N ARG A 54 -0.61 -0.94 -1.68
CA ARG A 54 -1.23 -2.09 -2.35
C ARG A 54 -0.31 -3.31 -2.34
N MET A 55 0.99 -3.12 -2.61
CA MET A 55 1.98 -4.21 -2.58
C MET A 55 2.13 -4.79 -1.17
N THR A 56 2.29 -3.96 -0.16
CA THR A 56 2.38 -4.41 1.25
C THR A 56 1.10 -5.11 1.69
N SER A 57 -0.08 -4.63 1.26
CA SER A 57 -1.35 -5.28 1.56
C SER A 57 -1.45 -6.67 0.93
N GLN A 58 -1.07 -6.82 -0.34
CA GLN A 58 -1.05 -8.12 -1.02
C GLN A 58 -0.06 -9.09 -0.38
N ALA A 59 1.15 -8.63 -0.05
CA ALA A 59 2.13 -9.41 0.70
C ALA A 59 1.57 -9.86 2.06
N SER A 60 0.86 -8.97 2.77
CA SER A 60 0.21 -9.30 4.04
C SER A 60 -0.82 -10.41 3.88
N PHE A 61 -1.73 -10.30 2.89
CA PHE A 61 -2.73 -11.33 2.64
C PHE A 61 -2.10 -12.70 2.33
N ILE A 62 -1.07 -12.73 1.48
CA ILE A 62 -0.37 -13.99 1.13
C ILE A 62 0.37 -14.57 2.35
N ALA A 63 1.00 -13.72 3.17
CA ALA A 63 1.70 -14.16 4.36
C ALA A 63 0.74 -14.72 5.43
N TYR A 64 -0.42 -14.09 5.64
CA TYR A 64 -1.45 -14.60 6.54
C TYR A 64 -2.04 -15.93 6.05
N ASP A 65 -2.34 -16.05 4.75
CA ASP A 65 -2.80 -17.32 4.16
C ASP A 65 -1.80 -18.46 4.41
N MET A 66 -0.51 -18.20 4.16
CA MET A 66 0.53 -19.19 4.42
C MET A 66 0.62 -19.55 5.90
N LEU A 67 0.54 -18.55 6.79
CA LEU A 67 0.61 -18.76 8.23
C LEU A 67 -0.57 -19.60 8.75
N ASP A 68 -1.76 -19.36 8.22
CA ASP A 68 -2.95 -20.13 8.57
C ASP A 68 -2.87 -21.58 8.06
N ARG A 69 -2.31 -21.81 6.86
CA ARG A 69 -2.00 -23.17 6.36
C ARG A 69 -1.01 -23.91 7.26
N ILE A 70 0.06 -23.24 7.70
CA ILE A 70 1.04 -23.81 8.62
C ILE A 70 0.38 -24.16 9.97
N ARG A 71 -0.52 -23.30 10.48
CA ARG A 71 -1.27 -23.59 11.70
C ARG A 71 -2.22 -24.77 11.56
N ALA A 72 -2.90 -24.88 10.41
CA ALA A 72 -3.77 -26.02 10.13
C ALA A 72 -3.01 -27.34 10.02
N ASN A 73 -1.72 -27.28 9.64
CA ASN A 73 -0.84 -28.44 9.49
C ASN A 73 0.43 -28.31 10.34
N SER A 74 0.27 -27.98 11.63
CA SER A 74 1.37 -27.61 12.53
C SER A 74 2.35 -28.75 12.87
N ALA A 75 1.99 -29.99 12.54
CA ALA A 75 2.85 -31.16 12.75
C ALA A 75 3.97 -31.28 11.68
N VAL A 76 3.87 -30.53 10.59
CA VAL A 76 4.81 -30.57 9.46
C VAL A 76 5.79 -29.40 9.54
N ASP A 77 7.07 -29.65 9.21
CA ASP A 77 8.06 -28.59 9.11
C ASP A 77 7.92 -27.85 7.77
N TYR A 78 7.46 -26.59 7.82
CA TYR A 78 7.32 -25.72 6.65
C TYR A 78 8.58 -24.89 6.35
N SER A 79 9.73 -25.19 6.97
CA SER A 79 11.00 -24.49 6.68
C SER A 79 11.32 -24.49 5.17
N TRP A 80 11.47 -23.31 4.59
CA TRP A 80 11.72 -23.11 3.17
C TRP A 80 12.51 -21.82 2.94
N GLY A 81 13.71 -21.96 2.40
CA GLY A 81 14.67 -20.86 2.23
C GLY A 81 14.39 -19.98 1.01
N ARG A 82 14.81 -18.72 1.10
CA ARG A 82 14.67 -17.73 0.00
C ARG A 82 15.37 -18.12 -1.30
N ALA A 83 16.45 -18.90 -1.20
CA ALA A 83 17.24 -19.35 -2.35
C ALA A 83 16.69 -20.64 -2.97
N GLU A 84 15.76 -21.29 -2.30
CA GLU A 84 15.15 -22.52 -2.77
C GLU A 84 14.07 -22.21 -3.80
N ARG A 85 13.81 -23.16 -4.70
CA ARG A 85 12.62 -23.13 -5.54
C ARG A 85 11.49 -23.80 -4.79
N ALA A 86 10.25 -23.36 -5.00
CA ALA A 86 9.13 -24.08 -4.46
C ALA A 86 9.08 -25.50 -5.05
N PRO A 87 8.60 -26.47 -4.26
CA PRO A 87 8.27 -27.80 -4.76
C PRO A 87 7.35 -27.73 -5.99
N ALA A 88 7.47 -28.72 -6.88
CA ALA A 88 6.61 -28.81 -8.05
C ALA A 88 5.21 -29.28 -7.65
N SER A 89 4.16 -28.61 -8.15
CA SER A 89 2.80 -29.13 -8.06
C SER A 89 2.66 -30.39 -8.91
N SER A 90 2.25 -31.49 -8.28
CA SER A 90 2.04 -32.80 -8.92
C SER A 90 0.94 -33.57 -8.21
N ALA A 91 0.35 -34.57 -8.87
CA ALA A 91 -0.74 -35.37 -8.30
C ALA A 91 -0.36 -36.15 -7.02
N SER A 92 0.94 -36.33 -6.77
CA SER A 92 1.48 -36.98 -5.57
C SER A 92 2.18 -36.02 -4.62
N ALA A 93 2.06 -34.70 -4.84
CA ALA A 93 2.67 -33.71 -3.96
C ALA A 93 2.08 -33.79 -2.54
N SER A 94 2.92 -33.58 -1.53
CA SER A 94 2.43 -33.42 -0.17
C SER A 94 1.63 -32.12 -0.04
N VAL A 95 0.77 -32.02 0.98
CA VAL A 95 0.02 -30.77 1.26
C VAL A 95 0.98 -29.60 1.44
N ARG A 96 2.09 -29.80 2.16
CA ARG A 96 3.16 -28.80 2.33
C ARG A 96 3.74 -28.35 1.00
N ASP A 97 4.03 -29.27 0.09
CA ASP A 97 4.63 -28.94 -1.20
C ASP A 97 3.68 -28.14 -2.07
N LEU A 98 2.38 -28.48 -2.04
CA LEU A 98 1.34 -27.71 -2.72
C LEU A 98 1.18 -26.31 -2.13
N ASP A 99 1.17 -26.19 -0.79
CA ASP A 99 1.10 -24.91 -0.10
C ASP A 99 2.28 -23.99 -0.46
N LEU A 100 3.51 -24.53 -0.44
CA LEU A 100 4.72 -23.77 -0.81
C LEU A 100 4.72 -23.39 -2.30
N HIS A 101 4.20 -24.27 -3.16
CA HIS A 101 4.02 -23.98 -4.58
C HIS A 101 3.05 -22.82 -4.81
N ASP A 102 1.87 -22.89 -4.19
CA ASP A 102 0.85 -21.84 -4.27
C ASP A 102 1.36 -20.52 -3.68
N PHE A 103 2.09 -20.59 -2.56
CA PHE A 103 2.72 -19.43 -1.93
C PHE A 103 3.71 -18.74 -2.86
N GLU A 104 4.64 -19.48 -3.48
CA GLU A 104 5.58 -18.88 -4.44
C GLU A 104 4.85 -18.36 -5.69
N ALA A 105 3.89 -19.12 -6.23
CA ALA A 105 3.11 -18.71 -7.40
C ALA A 105 2.36 -17.39 -7.16
N ASN A 106 1.73 -17.24 -5.99
CA ASN A 106 1.03 -16.01 -5.60
C ASN A 106 2.00 -14.84 -5.47
N ILE A 107 3.18 -15.03 -4.85
CA ILE A 107 4.22 -14.00 -4.75
C ILE A 107 4.69 -13.54 -6.13
N LEU A 108 4.99 -14.49 -7.03
CA LEU A 108 5.44 -14.18 -8.39
C LEU A 108 4.33 -13.50 -9.20
N GLY A 109 3.07 -13.89 -8.98
CA GLY A 109 1.92 -13.33 -9.68
C GLY A 109 1.70 -11.85 -9.40
N PHE A 110 1.92 -11.40 -8.17
CA PHE A 110 1.68 -10.00 -7.79
C PHE A 110 2.94 -9.12 -7.87
N ALA A 111 4.10 -9.66 -7.50
CA ALA A 111 5.35 -8.90 -7.37
C ALA A 111 6.39 -9.18 -8.48
N GLY A 112 6.08 -10.11 -9.40
CA GLY A 112 6.92 -10.44 -10.55
C GLY A 112 8.04 -11.44 -10.25
N ALA A 113 8.78 -11.80 -11.30
CA ALA A 113 9.75 -12.90 -11.29
C ALA A 113 10.94 -12.73 -10.33
N SER A 114 11.26 -11.50 -9.94
CA SER A 114 12.35 -11.20 -9.02
C SER A 114 11.95 -11.36 -7.55
N ALA A 115 10.65 -11.47 -7.25
CA ALA A 115 10.13 -11.60 -5.91
C ALA A 115 10.49 -12.95 -5.28
N LYS A 116 10.60 -12.96 -3.95
CA LYS A 116 11.01 -14.14 -3.18
C LYS A 116 10.24 -14.25 -1.88
N GLY A 117 9.80 -15.47 -1.58
CA GLY A 117 9.24 -15.86 -0.29
C GLY A 117 10.25 -16.66 0.53
N SER A 118 10.04 -16.75 1.84
CA SER A 118 10.70 -17.72 2.70
C SER A 118 9.86 -17.96 3.96
N VAL A 119 10.00 -19.16 4.52
CA VAL A 119 9.39 -19.56 5.79
C VAL A 119 10.49 -20.12 6.68
N SER A 120 10.65 -19.57 7.89
CA SER A 120 11.56 -20.12 8.89
C SER A 120 10.80 -20.50 10.14
N VAL A 121 11.05 -21.70 10.65
CA VAL A 121 10.46 -22.23 11.87
C VAL A 121 11.56 -22.33 12.92
N SER A 122 11.37 -21.72 14.09
CA SER A 122 12.37 -21.72 15.17
C SER A 122 11.69 -21.60 16.52
N ALA A 123 11.99 -22.52 17.44
CA ALA A 123 11.51 -22.48 18.83
C ALA A 123 9.97 -22.29 19.00
N GLY A 124 9.17 -22.90 18.12
CA GLY A 124 7.70 -22.76 18.13
C GLY A 124 7.19 -21.44 17.54
N GLU A 125 8.06 -20.67 16.89
CA GLU A 125 7.74 -19.45 16.17
C GLU A 125 7.97 -19.64 14.68
N VAL A 126 6.98 -19.23 13.88
CA VAL A 126 7.01 -19.27 12.42
C VAL A 126 7.13 -17.86 11.91
N THR A 127 8.12 -17.62 11.07
CA THR A 127 8.36 -16.35 10.40
C THR A 127 8.22 -16.54 8.89
N VAL A 128 7.21 -15.88 8.32
CA VAL A 128 6.97 -15.80 6.88
C VAL A 128 7.55 -14.46 6.39
N SER A 129 8.35 -14.49 5.33
CA SER A 129 8.92 -13.29 4.74
C SER A 129 8.70 -13.26 3.24
N ILE A 130 8.30 -12.11 2.71
CA ILE A 130 8.05 -11.86 1.29
C ILE A 130 8.82 -10.62 0.88
N SER A 131 9.54 -10.68 -0.23
CA SER A 131 10.37 -9.56 -0.70
C SER A 131 10.26 -9.37 -2.19
N TRP A 132 10.09 -8.12 -2.59
CA TRP A 132 9.90 -7.71 -3.98
C TRP A 132 10.84 -6.57 -4.35
N ASP A 133 10.89 -6.25 -5.66
CA ASP A 133 11.58 -5.06 -6.16
C ASP A 133 10.73 -3.81 -5.88
N ASP A 134 11.31 -2.84 -5.18
CA ASP A 134 10.70 -1.53 -4.91
C ASP A 134 11.55 -0.39 -5.52
N SER A 135 12.18 -0.66 -6.67
CA SER A 135 13.00 0.36 -7.34
C SER A 135 12.21 1.62 -7.73
N ARG A 136 10.91 1.45 -7.97
CA ARG A 136 9.96 2.52 -8.34
C ARG A 136 9.55 3.39 -7.15
N GLY A 137 9.24 2.78 -6.01
CA GLY A 137 8.90 3.52 -4.78
C GLY A 137 10.10 4.29 -4.25
N ALA A 138 11.22 3.57 -4.10
CA ALA A 138 12.46 4.09 -3.54
C ALA A 138 13.28 4.99 -4.49
N ASN A 139 12.92 5.06 -5.78
CA ASN A 139 13.70 5.77 -6.82
C ASN A 139 15.18 5.36 -6.83
N ARG A 140 15.45 4.08 -6.59
CA ARG A 140 16.79 3.51 -6.46
C ARG A 140 16.83 2.13 -7.13
N PRO A 141 17.70 1.92 -8.15
CA PRO A 141 17.86 0.60 -8.76
C PRO A 141 18.22 -0.47 -7.74
N GLY A 142 17.56 -1.62 -7.81
CA GLY A 142 17.78 -2.75 -6.91
C GLY A 142 17.28 -2.54 -5.47
N ALA A 143 16.52 -1.48 -5.20
CA ALA A 143 15.82 -1.35 -3.93
C ALA A 143 14.82 -2.49 -3.76
N ARG A 144 14.77 -3.05 -2.56
CA ARG A 144 13.86 -4.14 -2.22
C ARG A 144 13.13 -3.78 -0.96
N GLU A 145 11.85 -4.08 -0.94
CA GLU A 145 11.03 -4.07 0.26
C GLU A 145 10.86 -5.52 0.74
N THR A 146 10.71 -5.70 2.05
CA THR A 146 10.43 -7.00 2.65
C THR A 146 9.33 -6.84 3.68
N PHE A 147 8.28 -7.63 3.51
CA PHE A 147 7.25 -7.82 4.51
C PHE A 147 7.56 -9.09 5.31
N THR A 148 7.52 -8.98 6.64
CA THR A 148 7.76 -10.10 7.55
C THR A 148 6.59 -10.22 8.52
N LEU A 149 6.04 -11.43 8.61
CA LEU A 149 4.99 -11.79 9.54
C LEU A 149 5.47 -12.94 10.43
N THR A 150 5.31 -12.77 11.73
CA THR A 150 5.75 -13.75 12.72
C THR A 150 4.59 -14.17 13.61
N SER A 151 4.47 -15.47 13.87
CA SER A 151 3.51 -16.03 14.80
C SER A 151 4.11 -17.16 15.62
N ARG A 152 3.78 -17.18 16.91
CA ARG A 152 3.91 -18.38 17.74
C ARG A 152 2.88 -19.43 17.33
N ILE A 153 3.29 -20.70 17.34
CA ILE A 153 2.43 -21.87 17.21
C ILE A 153 2.64 -22.67 18.51
N SER A 154 1.57 -22.90 19.25
CA SER A 154 1.63 -23.65 20.51
C SER A 154 1.99 -25.10 20.21
N ASP A 155 3.13 -25.57 20.72
CA ASP A 155 3.50 -27.00 20.72
C ASP A 155 2.79 -27.70 21.90
N GLU A 156 1.48 -27.95 21.77
CA GLU A 156 0.70 -28.64 22.82
C GLU A 156 1.01 -30.16 22.87
N SER A 157 1.92 -30.66 22.03
CA SER A 157 2.18 -32.10 21.87
C SER A 157 3.27 -32.69 22.78
N ARG A 158 3.98 -31.88 23.58
CA ARG A 158 5.05 -32.37 24.48
C ARG A 158 4.61 -32.79 25.89
N GLY A 159 3.32 -32.74 26.20
CA GLY A 159 2.78 -32.88 27.56
C GLY A 159 2.14 -34.23 27.94
N ALA A 160 2.13 -35.24 27.07
CA ALA A 160 1.55 -36.55 27.38
C ALA A 160 2.59 -37.67 27.17
N GLN A 161 3.44 -37.87 28.18
CA GLN A 161 4.17 -39.12 28.43
C GLN A 161 3.79 -39.64 29.81
#